data_AF-K0INM9-F1
#
_entry.id   AF-K0INM9-F1
#
_cell.length_a   1.000
_cell.length_b   1.000
_cell.length_c   1.000
_cell.angle_alpha   90.00
_cell.angle_beta   90.00
_cell.angle_gamma   90.00
#
_symmetry.space_group_name_H-M   'P 1'
#
loop_
_entity.id
_entity.type
_entity.pdbx_description
1 polymer ?
#
loop_
_entity_poly.entity_id
_entity_poly.type
_entity_poly.pdbx_seq_one_letter_code
_entity_poly.pdbx_strand_id
1 'polypeptide(L)'
;MKMKNDWQSWSFMNIDLHTGARAFAMASLSWDRIAMSPAFRVEQFEPKIKKASWYLTREGKWWVKYPTEECRAIVETAYDRLPKRDFMFFEDAKSDRANCLRASYFAKRIAIWFRKIFSELDKGTWLNEKTRVYALGDGLYFDGKPLHLFRHTMAQYYLAATNWSLAYVASLGGWENTEILNKCYGGIPEHIRAQISKSVHVRFDTLDLNTLIVATGYSAITPTAIR
;
A
#
# COMPACT_ATOMS: atom_id res chain seq x y z
N MET A 1 -20.06 2.84 20.86
CA MET A 1 -18.71 2.46 20.41
C MET A 1 -17.69 3.51 20.88
N LYS A 2 -16.80 3.19 21.83
CA LYS A 2 -15.77 4.12 22.36
C LYS A 2 -14.58 4.23 21.37
N MET A 3 -14.77 4.85 20.20
CA MET A 3 -13.66 5.18 19.30
C MET A 3 -12.89 6.44 19.70
N LYS A 4 -13.37 7.21 20.70
CA LYS A 4 -12.95 8.60 20.88
C LYS A 4 -11.44 8.82 21.13
N ASN A 5 -10.63 7.80 21.43
CA ASN A 5 -9.20 7.95 21.73
C ASN A 5 -8.29 6.83 21.22
N ASP A 6 -8.76 5.88 20.37
CA ASP A 6 -7.86 4.84 19.84
C ASP A 6 -7.11 5.30 18.59
N TRP A 7 -6.18 6.24 18.81
CA TRP A 7 -5.37 6.83 17.75
C TRP A 7 -4.41 5.83 17.10
N GLN A 8 -4.03 4.76 17.80
CA GLN A 8 -3.17 3.72 17.21
C GLN A 8 -3.90 2.97 16.10
N SER A 9 -5.08 2.43 16.40
CA SER A 9 -5.86 1.69 15.41
C SER A 9 -6.37 2.60 14.29
N TRP A 10 -6.79 3.83 14.63
CA TRP A 10 -7.21 4.82 13.65
C TRP A 10 -6.08 5.16 12.67
N SER A 11 -4.89 5.50 13.18
CA SER A 11 -3.75 5.87 12.32
C SER A 11 -3.29 4.68 11.49
N PHE A 12 -3.24 3.48 12.09
CA PHE A 12 -2.87 2.25 11.38
C PHE A 12 -3.78 2.01 10.18
N MET A 13 -5.10 2.00 10.38
CA MET A 13 -6.06 1.75 9.31
C MET A 13 -5.99 2.83 8.22
N ASN A 14 -6.00 4.10 8.61
CA ASN A 14 -6.06 5.17 7.62
C ASN A 14 -4.77 5.25 6.80
N ILE A 15 -3.59 5.13 7.41
CA ILE A 15 -2.34 5.10 6.64
C ILE A 15 -2.28 3.85 5.74
N ASP A 16 -2.73 2.68 6.22
CA ASP A 16 -2.75 1.45 5.43
C ASP A 16 -3.71 1.54 4.23
N LEU A 17 -4.86 2.19 4.38
CA LEU A 17 -5.80 2.45 3.27
C LEU A 17 -5.23 3.33 2.15
N HIS A 18 -4.19 4.12 2.43
CA HIS A 18 -3.52 4.97 1.43
C HIS A 18 -2.18 4.41 0.93
N THR A 19 -1.53 3.54 1.70
CA THR A 19 -0.23 2.96 1.36
C THR A 19 -0.32 1.50 0.90
N GLY A 20 -1.45 0.84 1.20
CA GLY A 20 -1.70 -0.58 1.03
C GLY A 20 -0.53 -1.42 1.51
N ALA A 21 -0.03 -1.13 2.69
CA ALA A 21 1.10 -1.83 3.28
C ALA A 21 0.73 -3.29 3.60
N ARG A 22 1.73 -4.17 3.75
CA ARG A 22 1.48 -5.41 4.51
C ARG A 22 1.38 -5.07 5.99
N ALA A 23 0.61 -5.87 6.73
CA ALA A 23 0.39 -5.66 8.17
C ALA A 23 1.69 -5.50 8.98
N PHE A 24 2.73 -6.29 8.67
CA PHE A 24 4.03 -6.15 9.32
C PHE A 24 4.73 -4.83 8.94
N ALA A 25 4.73 -4.48 7.65
CA ALA A 25 5.33 -3.25 7.13
C ALA A 25 4.71 -2.00 7.79
N MET A 26 3.38 -2.01 7.93
CA MET A 26 2.63 -0.96 8.63
C MET A 26 2.98 -0.94 10.11
N ALA A 27 3.02 -2.09 10.78
CA ALA A 27 3.34 -2.18 12.20
C ALA A 27 4.75 -1.68 12.52
N SER A 28 5.71 -1.89 11.62
CA SER A 28 7.11 -1.47 11.77
C SER A 28 7.40 -0.06 11.21
N LEU A 29 6.38 0.75 10.91
CA LEU A 29 6.58 2.10 10.39
C LEU A 29 7.31 2.97 11.42
N SER A 30 8.29 3.74 10.96
CA SER A 30 9.09 4.66 11.78
C SER A 30 9.07 6.07 11.21
N TRP A 31 9.25 7.09 12.06
CA TRP A 31 9.11 8.49 11.64
C TRP A 31 10.26 8.97 10.77
N ASP A 32 11.47 8.46 10.98
CA ASP A 32 12.65 8.75 10.15
C ASP A 32 12.49 8.27 8.70
N ARG A 33 11.51 7.41 8.45
CA ARG A 33 11.16 6.83 7.14
C ARG A 33 9.98 7.52 6.47
N ILE A 34 9.55 8.66 7.01
CA ILE A 34 8.51 9.49 6.43
C ILE A 34 9.10 10.86 6.12
N ALA A 35 9.12 11.22 4.85
CA ALA A 35 9.53 12.56 4.43
C ALA A 35 8.28 13.37 4.08
N MET A 36 8.13 14.55 4.68
CA MET A 36 7.02 15.47 4.42
C MET A 36 7.31 16.45 3.28
N SER A 37 8.58 16.64 2.90
CA SER A 37 9.05 17.63 1.93
C SER A 37 10.34 17.17 1.24
N PRO A 38 10.61 17.57 -0.03
CA PRO A 38 9.75 18.36 -0.93
C PRO A 38 8.59 17.57 -1.53
N ALA A 39 8.65 16.24 -1.49
CA ALA A 39 7.56 15.34 -1.86
C ALA A 39 7.23 14.45 -0.68
N PHE A 40 5.94 14.32 -0.37
CA PHE A 40 5.50 13.41 0.67
C PHE A 40 5.71 11.95 0.24
N ARG A 41 6.52 11.24 1.02
CA ARG A 41 6.81 9.83 0.77
C ARG A 41 6.93 9.06 2.07
N VAL A 42 6.57 7.79 1.99
CA VAL A 42 6.64 6.83 3.08
C VAL A 42 7.48 5.65 2.63
N GLU A 43 8.55 5.34 3.36
CA GLU A 43 9.37 4.16 3.13
C GLU A 43 8.84 3.02 4.00
N GLN A 44 8.34 1.96 3.37
CA GLN A 44 7.80 0.81 4.08
C GLN A 44 8.65 -0.42 3.85
N PHE A 45 9.00 -1.07 4.95
CA PHE A 45 9.68 -2.35 4.93
C PHE A 45 8.67 -3.42 4.52
N GLU A 46 8.65 -3.82 3.25
CA GLU A 46 7.72 -4.82 2.71
C GLU A 46 8.44 -6.17 2.55
N PRO A 47 8.63 -6.93 3.64
CA PRO A 47 9.40 -8.15 3.57
C PRO A 47 8.65 -9.20 2.76
N LYS A 48 9.32 -9.74 1.73
CA LYS A 48 9.18 -11.17 1.37
C LYS A 48 10.21 -11.96 2.19
N ILE A 49 10.24 -11.77 3.52
CA ILE A 49 11.27 -12.37 4.38
C ILE A 49 11.10 -13.89 4.39
N LYS A 50 12.19 -14.61 4.12
CA LYS A 50 12.31 -16.04 4.45
C LYS A 50 12.35 -16.18 5.98
N LYS A 51 11.62 -17.16 6.52
CA LYS A 51 11.56 -17.48 7.96
C LYS A 51 12.95 -17.38 8.61
N ALA A 52 13.06 -16.65 9.73
CA ALA A 52 14.29 -16.39 10.50
C ALA A 52 15.27 -15.29 10.02
N SER A 53 14.88 -14.42 9.06
CA SER A 53 15.67 -13.22 8.73
C SER A 53 15.18 -12.01 9.55
N TRP A 54 16.08 -11.27 10.19
CA TRP A 54 15.76 -10.18 11.13
C TRP A 54 16.54 -8.91 10.79
N TYR A 55 15.96 -8.01 10.00
CA TYR A 55 16.70 -6.88 9.43
C TYR A 55 15.90 -5.58 9.36
N LEU A 56 15.13 -5.29 10.40
CA LEU A 56 14.29 -4.10 10.43
C LEU A 56 15.06 -2.77 10.36
N THR A 57 16.35 -2.71 10.68
CA THR A 57 17.11 -1.44 10.64
C THR A 57 18.25 -1.41 9.64
N ARG A 58 18.64 -2.54 9.01
CA ARG A 58 19.87 -2.57 8.19
C ARG A 58 19.80 -3.32 6.85
N GLU A 59 19.03 -4.39 6.69
CA GLU A 59 19.11 -5.25 5.47
C GLU A 59 17.73 -5.73 5.00
N GLY A 60 17.01 -4.91 4.23
CA GLY A 60 15.88 -5.42 3.47
C GLY A 60 15.30 -4.43 2.48
N LYS A 61 14.33 -4.90 1.68
CA LYS A 61 13.74 -4.11 0.61
C LYS A 61 12.73 -3.11 1.19
N TRP A 62 13.18 -1.87 1.31
CA TRP A 62 12.33 -0.72 1.60
C TRP A 62 11.70 -0.22 0.31
N TRP A 63 10.37 -0.12 0.30
CA TRP A 63 9.64 0.45 -0.82
C TRP A 63 9.34 1.90 -0.52
N VAL A 64 9.85 2.78 -1.37
CA VAL A 64 9.48 4.18 -1.37
C VAL A 64 8.11 4.31 -2.02
N LYS A 65 7.14 4.79 -1.26
CA LYS A 65 5.76 5.01 -1.72
C LYS A 65 5.47 6.51 -1.69
N TYR A 66 4.62 6.97 -2.62
CA TYR A 66 4.14 8.35 -2.70
C TYR A 66 2.62 8.35 -2.50
N PRO A 67 2.14 8.31 -1.24
CA PRO A 67 0.71 8.31 -0.95
C PRO A 67 0.11 9.69 -1.20
N THR A 68 -1.22 9.79 -1.08
CA THR A 68 -1.93 11.03 -1.37
C THR A 68 -1.75 12.09 -0.28
N GLU A 69 -2.12 13.33 -0.57
CA GLU A 69 -2.08 14.44 0.38
C GLU A 69 -3.02 14.22 1.59
N GLU A 70 -4.11 13.48 1.41
CA GLU A 70 -4.96 13.07 2.55
C GLU A 70 -4.19 12.18 3.52
N CYS A 71 -3.33 11.29 3.00
CA CYS A 71 -2.46 10.47 3.84
C CYS A 71 -1.42 11.32 4.58
N ARG A 72 -0.93 12.41 3.99
CA ARG A 72 -0.06 13.38 4.69
C ARG A 72 -0.77 13.94 5.92
N ALA A 73 -2.00 14.45 5.76
CA ALA A 73 -2.79 14.99 6.87
C ALA A 73 -3.07 13.95 7.96
N ILE A 74 -3.29 12.68 7.57
CA ILE A 74 -3.44 11.56 8.51
C ILE A 74 -2.14 11.34 9.30
N VAL A 75 -0.98 11.35 8.63
CA VAL A 75 0.32 11.18 9.29
C VAL A 75 0.63 12.34 10.23
N GLU A 76 0.33 13.57 9.84
CA GLU A 76 0.45 14.76 10.72
C GLU A 76 -0.43 14.61 11.97
N THR A 77 -1.69 14.20 11.78
CA THR A 77 -2.60 13.90 12.89
C THR A 77 -2.05 12.78 13.78
N ALA A 78 -1.52 11.71 13.19
CA ALA A 78 -0.91 10.62 13.93
C ALA A 78 0.31 11.10 14.72
N TYR A 79 1.14 11.96 14.14
CA TYR A 79 2.29 12.54 14.81
C TYR A 79 1.83 13.31 16.06
N ASP A 80 0.82 14.16 15.95
CA ASP A 80 0.33 14.97 17.07
C ASP A 80 -0.34 14.16 18.17
N ARG A 81 -1.03 13.07 17.80
CA ARG A 81 -1.86 12.29 18.73
C ARG A 81 -1.16 11.09 19.36
N LEU A 82 -0.11 10.57 18.74
CA LEU A 82 0.63 9.41 19.24
C LEU A 82 1.80 9.81 20.15
N PRO A 83 2.23 8.93 21.07
CA PRO A 83 3.48 9.12 21.79
C PRO A 83 4.66 9.35 20.83
N LYS A 84 5.57 10.26 21.21
CA LYS A 84 6.79 10.56 20.46
C LYS A 84 7.84 9.48 20.77
N ARG A 85 8.23 8.72 19.75
CA ARG A 85 9.14 7.55 19.80
C ARG A 85 9.64 7.25 18.39
N ASP A 86 10.65 6.41 18.22
CA ASP A 86 11.26 6.11 16.91
C ASP A 86 10.30 5.37 15.95
N PHE A 87 9.72 4.24 16.38
CA PHE A 87 8.66 3.56 15.65
C PHE A 87 7.30 4.15 16.01
N MET A 88 6.39 4.28 15.05
CA MET A 88 5.09 4.92 15.25
C MET A 88 4.25 4.23 16.34
N PHE A 89 4.33 2.90 16.42
CA PHE A 89 3.38 2.08 17.16
C PHE A 89 3.90 1.37 18.41
N PHE A 90 5.22 1.30 18.59
CA PHE A 90 5.85 0.62 19.73
C PHE A 90 7.20 1.25 20.08
N GLU A 91 7.67 1.09 21.31
CA GLU A 91 8.98 1.63 21.72
C GLU A 91 10.13 0.89 21.04
N ASP A 92 11.23 1.58 20.72
CA ASP A 92 12.43 0.94 20.19
C ASP A 92 13.07 0.03 21.25
N ALA A 93 13.26 -1.25 20.91
CA ALA A 93 13.93 -2.24 21.75
C ALA A 93 15.45 -2.25 21.58
N LYS A 94 16.00 -1.34 20.75
CA LYS A 94 17.44 -1.20 20.46
C LYS A 94 18.07 -2.46 19.84
N SER A 95 17.24 -3.31 19.21
CA SER A 95 17.65 -4.52 18.51
C SER A 95 16.63 -4.92 17.44
N ASP A 96 17.09 -5.23 16.22
CA ASP A 96 16.25 -5.66 15.10
C ASP A 96 15.36 -6.85 15.45
N ARG A 97 15.94 -7.87 16.09
CA ARG A 97 15.20 -9.07 16.48
C ARG A 97 14.06 -8.71 17.44
N ALA A 98 14.34 -7.89 18.44
CA ALA A 98 13.33 -7.49 19.42
C ALA A 98 12.28 -6.58 18.79
N ASN A 99 12.67 -5.67 17.90
CA ASN A 99 11.75 -4.81 17.15
C ASN A 99 10.85 -5.62 16.20
N CYS A 100 11.37 -6.67 15.55
CA CYS A 100 10.55 -7.57 14.72
C CYS A 100 9.48 -8.28 15.55
N LEU A 101 9.84 -8.73 16.76
CA LEU A 101 8.89 -9.35 17.67
C LEU A 101 7.83 -8.34 18.14
N ARG A 102 8.23 -7.10 18.47
CA ARG A 102 7.29 -6.02 18.85
C ARG A 102 6.34 -5.66 17.71
N ALA A 103 6.84 -5.50 16.48
CA ALA A 103 6.02 -5.25 15.30
C ALA A 103 5.02 -6.40 15.04
N SER A 104 5.48 -7.65 15.11
CA SER A 104 4.62 -8.83 14.94
C SER A 104 3.54 -8.92 16.01
N TYR A 105 3.91 -8.67 17.27
CA TYR A 105 2.98 -8.66 18.39
C TYR A 105 1.93 -7.56 18.23
N PHE A 106 2.37 -6.34 17.88
CA PHE A 106 1.49 -5.21 17.62
C PHE A 106 0.52 -5.52 16.47
N ALA A 107 1.01 -6.01 15.33
CA ALA A 107 0.18 -6.38 14.19
C ALA A 107 -0.86 -7.45 14.56
N LYS A 108 -0.48 -8.47 15.34
CA LYS A 108 -1.40 -9.50 15.82
C LYS A 108 -2.49 -8.92 16.73
N ARG A 109 -2.12 -8.04 17.66
CA ARG A 109 -3.07 -7.35 18.55
C ARG A 109 -4.06 -6.50 17.76
N ILE A 110 -3.57 -5.72 16.79
CA ILE A 110 -4.40 -4.88 15.93
C ILE A 110 -5.31 -5.73 15.03
N ALA A 111 -4.84 -6.88 14.53
CA ALA A 111 -5.67 -7.82 13.77
C ALA A 111 -6.83 -8.39 14.58
N ILE A 112 -6.59 -8.75 15.86
CA ILE A 112 -7.65 -9.20 16.79
C ILE A 112 -8.66 -8.07 17.02
N TRP A 113 -8.16 -6.85 17.23
CA TRP A 113 -9.01 -5.68 17.44
C TRP A 113 -9.91 -5.38 16.24
N PHE A 114 -9.36 -5.31 15.03
CA PHE A 114 -10.14 -5.09 13.82
C PHE A 114 -11.11 -6.24 13.53
N ARG A 115 -10.74 -7.48 13.81
CA ARG A 115 -11.68 -8.61 13.71
C ARG A 115 -12.88 -8.41 14.62
N LYS A 116 -12.67 -7.95 15.85
CA LYS A 116 -13.76 -7.63 16.78
C LYS A 116 -14.66 -6.53 16.19
N ILE A 117 -14.08 -5.41 15.76
CA ILE A 117 -14.84 -4.31 15.13
C ILE A 117 -15.66 -4.83 13.94
N PHE A 118 -15.02 -5.58 13.04
CA PHE A 118 -15.67 -6.14 11.87
C PHE A 118 -16.76 -7.16 12.21
N SER A 119 -16.62 -7.92 13.30
CA SER A 119 -17.64 -8.87 13.74
C SER A 119 -18.88 -8.19 14.32
N GLU A 120 -18.75 -6.94 14.76
CA GLU A 120 -19.85 -6.11 15.27
C GLU A 120 -20.59 -5.36 14.13
N LEU A 121 -20.09 -5.41 12.88
CA LEU A 121 -20.74 -4.80 11.73
C LEU A 121 -21.94 -5.64 11.25
N ASP A 122 -23.03 -4.96 10.91
CA ASP A 122 -24.21 -5.60 10.31
C ASP A 122 -23.86 -6.28 8.99
N LYS A 123 -24.49 -7.43 8.70
CA LYS A 123 -24.22 -8.16 7.44
C LYS A 123 -24.44 -7.28 6.20
N GLY A 124 -25.40 -6.36 6.25
CA GLY A 124 -25.71 -5.43 5.14
C GLY A 124 -24.65 -4.36 4.88
N THR A 125 -23.70 -4.12 5.78
CA THR A 125 -22.62 -3.14 5.54
C THR A 125 -21.48 -3.71 4.72
N TRP A 126 -21.42 -5.04 4.58
CA TRP A 126 -20.38 -5.70 3.79
C TRP A 126 -20.72 -5.60 2.32
N LEU A 127 -19.71 -5.30 1.49
CA LEU A 127 -19.84 -5.28 0.03
C LEU A 127 -20.43 -6.61 -0.50
N ASN A 128 -19.97 -7.72 0.06
CA ASN A 128 -20.49 -9.06 -0.20
C ASN A 128 -19.97 -10.05 0.84
N GLU A 129 -20.55 -11.24 0.85
CA GLU A 129 -20.17 -12.32 1.77
C GLU A 129 -18.71 -12.77 1.61
N LYS A 130 -18.16 -12.75 0.39
CA LYS A 130 -16.75 -13.11 0.15
C LYS A 130 -15.80 -12.14 0.88
N THR A 131 -16.12 -10.85 0.88
CA THR A 131 -15.32 -9.81 1.57
C THR A 131 -15.41 -9.99 3.09
N ARG A 132 -16.61 -10.29 3.60
CA ARG A 132 -16.83 -10.58 5.02
C ARG A 132 -16.02 -11.80 5.47
N VAL A 133 -16.12 -12.91 4.75
CA VAL A 133 -15.36 -14.15 5.03
C VAL A 133 -13.86 -13.90 4.88
N TYR A 134 -13.43 -13.10 3.89
CA TYR A 134 -12.03 -12.74 3.73
C TYR A 134 -11.48 -12.03 4.97
N ALA A 135 -12.25 -11.10 5.55
CA ALA A 135 -11.84 -10.34 6.72
C ALA A 135 -11.93 -11.14 8.03
N LEU A 136 -13.04 -11.84 8.25
CA LEU A 136 -13.38 -12.48 9.53
C LEU A 136 -12.97 -13.95 9.63
N GLY A 137 -12.80 -14.60 8.48
CA GLY A 137 -12.70 -16.05 8.40
C GLY A 137 -14.03 -16.75 8.16
N ASP A 138 -13.96 -18.05 7.92
CA ASP A 138 -15.13 -18.93 7.78
C ASP A 138 -15.53 -19.61 9.10
N GLY A 139 -14.71 -19.47 10.14
CA GLY A 139 -14.91 -20.08 11.46
C GLY A 139 -14.53 -21.56 11.54
N LEU A 140 -13.94 -22.14 10.48
CA LEU A 140 -13.59 -23.56 10.42
C LEU A 140 -12.15 -23.78 9.93
N TYR A 141 -11.81 -23.28 8.74
CA TYR A 141 -10.57 -23.60 8.03
C TYR A 141 -9.75 -22.37 7.64
N PHE A 142 -10.37 -21.19 7.64
CA PHE A 142 -9.73 -19.95 7.26
C PHE A 142 -9.89 -18.90 8.36
N ASP A 143 -8.76 -18.50 8.93
CA ASP A 143 -8.72 -17.53 10.02
C ASP A 143 -8.94 -16.08 9.58
N GLY A 144 -9.27 -15.76 8.33
CA GLY A 144 -9.47 -14.36 7.92
C GLY A 144 -8.18 -13.52 7.90
N LYS A 145 -8.23 -12.39 7.19
CA LYS A 145 -7.11 -11.45 7.01
C LYS A 145 -7.59 -10.00 7.18
N PRO A 146 -8.01 -9.59 8.41
CA PRO A 146 -8.66 -8.30 8.61
C PRO A 146 -7.78 -7.11 8.24
N LEU A 147 -6.46 -7.17 8.51
CA LEU A 147 -5.54 -6.08 8.13
C LEU A 147 -5.22 -6.09 6.64
N HIS A 148 -5.14 -7.27 6.01
CA HIS A 148 -4.88 -7.33 4.58
C HIS A 148 -6.07 -6.85 3.75
N LEU A 149 -7.28 -6.80 4.34
CA LEU A 149 -8.44 -6.20 3.68
C LEU A 149 -8.15 -4.74 3.28
N PHE A 150 -7.47 -3.95 4.11
CA PHE A 150 -7.17 -2.55 3.78
C PHE A 150 -6.31 -2.43 2.52
N ARG A 151 -5.32 -3.30 2.35
CA ARG A 151 -4.53 -3.39 1.12
C ARG A 151 -5.37 -3.74 -0.10
N HIS A 152 -6.37 -4.63 0.04
CA HIS A 152 -7.33 -4.92 -1.04
C HIS A 152 -8.21 -3.72 -1.36
N THR A 153 -8.73 -3.05 -0.32
CA THR A 153 -9.52 -1.83 -0.48
C THR A 153 -8.71 -0.76 -1.20
N MET A 154 -7.50 -0.45 -0.75
CA MET A 154 -6.61 0.52 -1.42
C MET A 154 -6.44 0.17 -2.90
N ALA A 155 -6.03 -1.06 -3.21
CA ALA A 155 -5.77 -1.47 -4.59
C ALA A 155 -6.99 -1.26 -5.49
N GLN A 156 -8.19 -1.65 -5.05
CA GLN A 156 -9.41 -1.51 -5.85
C GLN A 156 -9.81 -0.04 -6.04
N TYR A 157 -9.77 0.76 -4.98
CA TYR A 157 -10.09 2.18 -5.06
C TYR A 157 -9.10 2.93 -5.96
N TYR A 158 -7.81 2.65 -5.85
CA TYR A 158 -6.79 3.31 -6.66
C TYR A 158 -6.82 2.84 -8.11
N LEU A 159 -7.14 1.57 -8.38
CA LEU A 159 -7.40 1.13 -9.75
C LEU A 159 -8.58 1.90 -10.35
N ALA A 160 -9.68 2.05 -9.63
CA ALA A 160 -10.80 2.86 -10.10
C ALA A 160 -10.43 4.33 -10.33
N ALA A 161 -9.73 4.96 -9.38
CA ALA A 161 -9.34 6.37 -9.46
C ALA A 161 -8.33 6.66 -10.57
N THR A 162 -7.55 5.67 -10.98
CA THR A 162 -6.47 5.83 -11.99
C THR A 162 -6.84 5.26 -13.35
N ASN A 163 -8.15 5.03 -13.58
CA ASN A 163 -8.65 4.38 -14.80
C ASN A 163 -7.93 3.05 -15.10
N TRP A 164 -7.75 2.25 -14.06
CA TRP A 164 -7.10 0.93 -14.06
C TRP A 164 -5.61 0.93 -14.43
N SER A 165 -4.86 1.97 -14.05
CA SER A 165 -3.40 2.00 -14.20
C SER A 165 -2.71 0.98 -13.27
N LEU A 166 -2.59 -0.27 -13.74
CA LEU A 166 -1.96 -1.35 -12.98
C LEU A 166 -0.51 -1.02 -12.58
N ALA A 167 0.25 -0.36 -13.45
CA ALA A 167 1.66 -0.02 -13.19
C ALA A 167 1.79 0.97 -12.03
N TYR A 168 0.94 2.02 -12.02
CA TYR A 168 0.95 3.00 -10.95
C TYR A 168 0.54 2.38 -9.61
N VAL A 169 -0.56 1.62 -9.59
CA VAL A 169 -1.02 0.95 -8.36
C VAL A 169 0.00 -0.09 -7.88
N ALA A 170 0.66 -0.80 -8.80
CA ALA A 170 1.72 -1.76 -8.47
C ALA A 170 2.89 -1.08 -7.76
N SER A 171 3.33 0.06 -8.30
CA SER A 171 4.37 0.90 -7.71
C SER A 171 3.97 1.37 -6.30
N LEU A 172 2.75 1.91 -6.15
CA LEU A 172 2.28 2.43 -4.87
C LEU A 172 2.18 1.36 -3.78
N GLY A 173 1.58 0.21 -4.05
CA GLY A 173 1.47 -0.84 -3.02
C GLY A 173 2.71 -1.70 -2.87
N GLY A 174 3.77 -1.46 -3.64
CA GLY A 174 5.01 -2.24 -3.56
C GLY A 174 4.88 -3.67 -4.10
N TRP A 175 4.16 -3.83 -5.20
CA TRP A 175 4.14 -5.08 -5.98
C TRP A 175 5.24 -5.06 -7.03
N GLU A 176 5.93 -6.19 -7.20
CA GLU A 176 7.04 -6.32 -8.17
C GLU A 176 6.56 -6.42 -9.62
N ASN A 177 5.31 -6.83 -9.81
CA ASN A 177 4.69 -6.90 -11.11
C ASN A 177 3.18 -6.62 -11.03
N THR A 178 2.61 -6.23 -12.17
CA THR A 178 1.19 -5.93 -12.33
C THR A 178 0.32 -7.19 -12.38
N GLU A 179 0.91 -8.37 -12.59
CA GLU A 179 0.16 -9.63 -12.66
C GLU A 179 -0.61 -9.93 -11.36
N ILE A 180 0.02 -9.65 -10.21
CA ILE A 180 -0.64 -9.85 -8.91
C ILE A 180 -1.88 -8.94 -8.81
N LEU A 181 -1.80 -7.72 -9.33
CA LEU A 181 -2.95 -6.81 -9.36
C LEU A 181 -4.08 -7.37 -10.22
N ASN A 182 -3.75 -7.78 -11.43
CA ASN A 182 -4.70 -8.35 -12.39
C ASN A 182 -5.38 -9.63 -11.83
N LYS A 183 -4.61 -10.52 -11.18
CA LYS A 183 -5.10 -11.79 -10.63
C LYS A 183 -5.92 -11.61 -9.35
N CYS A 184 -5.49 -10.73 -8.45
CA CYS A 184 -6.05 -10.67 -7.09
C CYS A 184 -7.07 -9.55 -6.85
N TYR A 185 -7.10 -8.52 -7.68
CA TYR A 185 -7.91 -7.30 -7.43
C TYR A 185 -8.88 -6.98 -8.57
N GLY A 186 -8.78 -7.73 -9.69
CA GLY A 186 -9.67 -7.65 -10.83
C GLY A 186 -8.99 -7.02 -12.05
N GLY A 187 -9.08 -7.70 -13.19
CA GLY A 187 -8.65 -7.14 -14.46
C GLY A 187 -9.48 -5.93 -14.87
N ILE A 188 -9.05 -5.25 -15.94
CA ILE A 188 -9.72 -4.05 -16.45
C ILE A 188 -11.17 -4.40 -16.80
N PRO A 189 -12.17 -3.77 -16.16
CA PRO A 189 -13.58 -4.02 -16.43
C PRO A 189 -13.94 -3.70 -17.88
N GLU A 190 -14.92 -4.41 -18.43
CA GLU A 190 -15.34 -4.24 -19.84
C GLU A 190 -15.70 -2.79 -20.18
N HIS A 191 -16.43 -2.10 -19.30
CA HIS A 191 -16.82 -0.72 -19.52
C HIS A 191 -15.61 0.22 -19.60
N ILE A 192 -14.54 -0.02 -18.82
CA ILE A 192 -13.29 0.74 -18.90
C ILE A 192 -12.56 0.42 -20.20
N ARG A 193 -12.51 -0.87 -20.61
CA ARG A 193 -11.93 -1.26 -21.91
C ARG A 193 -12.64 -0.57 -23.08
N ALA A 194 -13.98 -0.55 -23.06
CA ALA A 194 -14.80 0.12 -24.06
C ALA A 194 -14.58 1.64 -24.06
N GLN A 195 -14.44 2.27 -22.89
CA GLN A 195 -14.13 3.69 -22.78
C GLN A 195 -12.76 4.03 -23.37
N ILE A 196 -11.71 3.27 -23.02
CA ILE A 196 -10.35 3.46 -23.56
C ILE A 196 -10.35 3.28 -25.08
N SER A 197 -11.01 2.23 -25.58
CA SER A 197 -11.11 1.97 -27.02
C SER A 197 -11.74 3.14 -27.78
N LYS A 198 -12.74 3.81 -27.19
CA LYS A 198 -13.38 4.98 -27.79
C LYS A 198 -12.53 6.25 -27.72
N SER A 199 -11.70 6.41 -26.69
CA SER A 199 -10.91 7.63 -26.48
C SER A 199 -9.56 7.62 -27.19
N VAL A 200 -9.03 6.44 -27.51
CA VAL A 200 -7.75 6.29 -28.21
C VAL A 200 -7.97 6.51 -29.71
N HIS A 201 -7.67 7.73 -30.17
CA HIS A 201 -7.63 8.08 -31.59
C HIS A 201 -6.18 8.13 -32.05
N VAL A 202 -5.65 7.00 -32.53
CA VAL A 202 -4.30 6.91 -33.09
C VAL A 202 -4.39 6.84 -34.61
N ARG A 203 -3.84 7.85 -35.28
CA ARG A 203 -3.59 7.85 -36.72
C ARG A 203 -2.16 7.40 -36.97
N PHE A 204 -1.97 6.09 -37.10
CA PHE A 204 -0.64 5.48 -37.29
C PHE A 204 0.07 5.97 -38.56
N ASP A 205 -0.69 6.42 -39.54
CA ASP A 205 -0.24 7.04 -40.80
C ASP A 205 0.33 8.46 -40.63
N THR A 206 0.12 9.09 -39.47
CA THR A 206 0.60 10.45 -39.15
C THR A 206 1.59 10.49 -37.98
N LEU A 207 1.99 9.32 -37.47
CA LEU A 207 2.84 9.19 -36.29
C LEU A 207 4.32 9.31 -36.71
N ASP A 208 4.85 10.54 -36.75
CA ASP A 208 6.28 10.77 -36.89
C ASP A 208 6.99 10.52 -35.56
N LEU A 209 7.62 9.35 -35.43
CA LEU A 209 8.35 8.93 -34.23
C LEU A 209 9.60 9.78 -33.96
N ASN A 210 10.09 10.55 -34.94
CA ASN A 210 11.27 11.40 -34.76
C ASN A 210 10.97 12.70 -34.01
N THR A 211 9.72 13.20 -34.06
CA THR A 211 9.34 14.47 -33.43
C THR A 211 9.16 14.35 -31.91
N LEU A 212 8.85 13.16 -31.39
CA LEU A 212 8.60 12.90 -29.95
C LEU A 212 9.89 12.87 -29.10
N ILE A 213 11.04 12.57 -29.70
CA ILE A 213 12.34 12.53 -29.00
C ILE A 213 12.78 13.95 -28.60
N VAL A 214 12.46 14.96 -29.41
CA VAL A 214 12.83 16.36 -29.16
C VAL A 214 12.04 16.96 -27.99
N ALA A 215 10.78 16.53 -27.79
CA ALA A 215 9.90 17.08 -26.74
C ALA A 215 10.23 16.59 -25.31
N THR A 216 11.01 15.51 -25.16
CA THR A 216 11.34 14.93 -23.84
C THR A 216 12.74 15.29 -23.33
N GLY A 217 13.52 16.08 -24.09
CA GLY A 217 14.84 16.55 -23.67
C GLY A 217 15.92 15.45 -23.54
N TYR A 218 15.62 14.21 -23.92
CA TYR A 218 16.62 13.16 -23.98
C TYR A 218 17.35 13.24 -25.33
N SER A 219 18.50 13.91 -25.35
CA SER A 219 19.43 13.83 -26.47
C SER A 219 19.85 12.38 -26.66
N ALA A 220 19.48 11.79 -27.80
CA ALA A 220 19.98 10.48 -28.21
C ALA A 220 21.51 10.57 -28.35
N ILE A 221 22.24 9.89 -27.49
CA ILE A 221 23.68 9.67 -27.66
C ILE A 221 23.81 8.71 -28.85
N THR A 222 24.27 9.23 -29.98
CA THR A 222 24.69 8.41 -31.11
C THR A 222 25.86 7.52 -30.69
N PRO A 223 25.80 6.19 -30.87
CA PRO A 223 26.95 5.34 -30.66
C PRO A 223 27.99 5.67 -31.74
N THR A 224 29.15 6.18 -31.32
CA THR A 224 30.31 6.32 -32.20
C THR A 224 30.67 4.93 -32.71
N ALA A 225 30.65 4.75 -34.03
CA ALA A 225 31.13 3.53 -34.66
C ALA A 225 32.59 3.31 -34.27
N ILE A 226 32.86 2.19 -33.61
CA ILE A 226 34.21 1.68 -33.38
C ILE A 226 34.73 1.25 -34.76
N ARG A 227 35.82 1.89 -35.21
CA ARG A 227 36.64 1.42 -36.33
C ARG A 227 37.55 0.29 -35.88
#